data_AF-A0A936QCM4-F1
#
_entry.id   AF-A0A936QCM4-F1
#
_cell.length_a   1.000
_cell.length_b   1.000
_cell.length_c   1.000
_cell.angle_alpha   90.00
_cell.angle_beta   90.00
_cell.angle_gamma   90.00
#
_symmetry.space_group_name_H-M   'P 1'
#
loop_
_entity.id
_entity.type
_entity.pdbx_description
1 polymer ?
#
loop_
_entity_poly.entity_id
_entity_poly.type
_entity_poly.pdbx_seq_one_letter_code
_entity_poly.pdbx_strand_id
1 'polypeptide(L)'
;MHGWREAHLPRWAGAVRHELARTKAHVWIIAHGFGCLAAAHAAADHHDKVAGIMFVAPADPQRFGVSSMLPTGRLAFPSVVVASSNDPWMRLTQAGYWADLWGSRLIKLGNAGHINVDSGFGPWQDGLDIFEQLRRSQCDLPLGSLDPDFRFSGPRKRAAPPVRLGENLVWPGPHISRGDPA
;
A
#
# COMPACT_ATOMS: atom_id res chain seq x y z
N MET A 1 -32.27 8.02 -17.60
CA MET A 1 -31.36 9.07 -17.08
C MET A 1 -31.23 8.87 -15.59
N HIS A 2 -30.08 8.43 -15.08
CA HIS A 2 -29.89 8.27 -13.64
C HIS A 2 -28.73 9.17 -13.22
N GLY A 3 -29.03 10.14 -12.37
CA GLY A 3 -28.06 11.12 -11.89
C GLY A 3 -27.01 10.49 -10.98
N TRP A 4 -25.84 11.13 -10.94
CA TRP A 4 -24.73 10.90 -10.02
C TRP A 4 -25.08 11.07 -8.52
N ARG A 5 -26.33 11.42 -8.21
CA ARG A 5 -26.79 11.83 -6.88
C ARG A 5 -27.07 10.68 -5.91
N GLU A 6 -27.15 9.43 -6.40
CA GLU A 6 -27.40 8.28 -5.55
C GLU A 6 -26.17 7.38 -5.47
N ALA A 7 -25.61 7.28 -4.26
CA ALA A 7 -24.46 6.44 -3.95
C ALA A 7 -24.88 4.95 -3.93
N HIS A 8 -24.94 4.35 -5.11
CA HIS A 8 -25.37 2.96 -5.31
C HIS A 8 -24.18 2.05 -5.61
N LEU A 9 -23.69 1.34 -4.58
CA LEU A 9 -22.44 0.57 -4.65
C LEU A 9 -22.41 -0.45 -5.80
N PRO A 10 -23.43 -1.32 -6.00
CA PRO A 10 -23.38 -2.31 -7.09
C PRO A 10 -23.27 -1.67 -8.48
N ARG A 11 -23.87 -0.48 -8.67
CA ARG A 11 -23.85 0.24 -9.95
C ARG A 11 -22.47 0.82 -10.22
N TRP A 12 -21.90 1.51 -9.25
CA TRP A 12 -20.58 2.14 -9.40
C TRP A 12 -19.50 1.08 -9.55
N ALA A 13 -19.53 0.02 -8.74
CA ALA A 13 -18.62 -1.10 -8.88
C ALA A 13 -18.82 -1.84 -10.21
N GLY A 14 -20.06 -1.95 -10.71
CA GLY A 14 -20.33 -2.49 -12.04
C GLY A 14 -19.63 -1.71 -13.17
N ALA A 15 -19.60 -0.38 -13.07
CA ALA A 15 -18.84 0.46 -14.01
C ALA A 15 -17.32 0.22 -13.91
N VAL A 16 -16.78 0.10 -12.69
CA VAL A 16 -15.36 -0.23 -12.48
C VAL A 16 -15.03 -1.62 -13.06
N ARG A 17 -15.85 -2.63 -12.79
CA ARG A 17 -15.69 -3.99 -13.34
C ARG A 17 -15.70 -3.97 -14.87
N HIS A 18 -16.60 -3.19 -15.48
CA HIS A 18 -16.67 -3.06 -16.93
C HIS A 18 -15.36 -2.57 -17.54
N GLU A 19 -14.74 -1.54 -16.95
CA GLU A 19 -13.45 -1.01 -17.42
C GLU A 19 -12.29 -1.98 -17.16
N LEU A 20 -12.27 -2.65 -16.00
CA LEU A 20 -11.27 -3.69 -15.70
C LEU A 20 -11.33 -4.85 -16.71
N ALA A 21 -12.54 -5.33 -17.05
CA ALA A 21 -12.73 -6.44 -17.98
C ALA A 21 -12.26 -6.10 -19.42
N ARG A 22 -12.37 -4.84 -19.85
CA ARG A 22 -11.96 -4.39 -21.19
C ARG A 22 -10.48 -4.07 -21.29
N THR A 23 -9.78 -3.94 -20.16
CA THR A 23 -8.37 -3.58 -20.14
C THR A 23 -7.49 -4.83 -20.24
N LYS A 24 -6.56 -4.80 -21.21
CA LYS A 24 -5.64 -5.92 -21.45
C LYS A 24 -4.53 -6.00 -20.41
N ALA A 25 -4.01 -4.85 -19.98
CA ALA A 25 -2.95 -4.73 -18.97
C ALA A 25 -3.52 -4.66 -17.54
N HIS A 26 -2.65 -4.83 -16.54
CA HIS A 26 -3.02 -4.53 -15.15
C HIS A 26 -3.24 -3.02 -14.97
N VAL A 27 -4.22 -2.67 -14.14
CA VAL A 27 -4.70 -1.31 -13.95
C VAL A 27 -4.34 -0.79 -12.57
N TRP A 28 -3.88 0.46 -12.51
CA TRP A 28 -3.76 1.23 -11.28
C TRP A 28 -5.06 2.02 -11.06
N ILE A 29 -5.67 1.88 -9.89
CA ILE A 29 -6.92 2.58 -9.56
C ILE A 29 -6.61 3.70 -8.56
N ILE A 30 -7.03 4.91 -8.88
CA ILE A 30 -7.09 6.03 -7.94
C ILE A 30 -8.56 6.35 -7.74
N ALA A 31 -9.05 6.20 -6.52
CA ALA A 31 -10.46 6.37 -6.19
C ALA A 31 -10.62 7.41 -5.08
N HIS A 32 -11.72 8.16 -5.13
CA HIS A 32 -12.03 9.20 -4.15
C HIS A 32 -13.43 9.00 -3.54
N GLY A 33 -13.58 9.30 -2.25
CA GLY A 33 -14.89 9.32 -1.60
C GLY A 33 -15.61 7.97 -1.66
N PHE A 34 -16.86 7.98 -2.13
CA PHE A 34 -17.65 6.75 -2.35
C PHE A 34 -17.05 5.85 -3.44
N GLY A 35 -16.31 6.42 -4.39
CA GLY A 35 -15.58 5.66 -5.41
C GLY A 35 -14.58 4.67 -4.81
N CYS A 36 -14.04 4.95 -3.61
CA CYS A 36 -13.18 4.02 -2.89
C CYS A 36 -13.90 2.70 -2.57
N LEU A 37 -15.17 2.78 -2.14
CA LEU A 37 -15.98 1.61 -1.82
C LEU A 37 -16.28 0.79 -3.09
N ALA A 38 -16.59 1.50 -4.18
CA ALA A 38 -16.82 0.88 -5.48
C ALA A 38 -15.58 0.17 -6.03
N ALA A 39 -14.41 0.81 -5.91
CA ALA A 39 -13.13 0.23 -6.31
C ALA A 39 -12.79 -1.00 -5.49
N ALA A 40 -12.92 -0.93 -4.15
CA ALA A 40 -12.66 -2.07 -3.27
C ALA A 40 -13.61 -3.24 -3.56
N HIS A 41 -14.90 -2.98 -3.75
CA HIS A 41 -15.89 -4.01 -4.09
C HIS A 41 -15.63 -4.64 -5.46
N ALA A 42 -15.33 -3.83 -6.49
CA ALA A 42 -15.04 -4.34 -7.83
C ALA A 42 -13.76 -5.16 -7.89
N ALA A 43 -12.71 -4.70 -7.18
CA ALA A 43 -11.40 -5.34 -7.18
C ALA A 43 -11.36 -6.66 -6.40
N ALA A 44 -12.34 -6.91 -5.51
CA ALA A 44 -12.48 -8.21 -4.83
C ALA A 44 -12.55 -9.38 -5.84
N ASP A 45 -13.32 -9.19 -6.90
CA ASP A 45 -13.59 -10.24 -7.91
C ASP A 45 -12.69 -10.14 -9.15
N HIS A 46 -11.87 -9.08 -9.26
CA HIS A 46 -10.99 -8.79 -10.40
C HIS A 46 -9.56 -8.46 -9.94
N HIS A 47 -9.13 -9.07 -8.83
CA HIS A 47 -7.84 -8.75 -8.21
C HIS A 47 -6.64 -9.02 -9.14
N ASP A 48 -6.77 -9.99 -10.05
CA ASP A 48 -5.79 -10.31 -11.09
C ASP A 48 -5.60 -9.17 -12.10
N LYS A 49 -6.58 -8.27 -12.26
CA LYS A 49 -6.51 -7.09 -13.14
C LYS A 49 -5.95 -5.85 -12.47
N VAL A 50 -5.75 -5.86 -11.16
CA VAL A 50 -5.41 -4.65 -10.40
C VAL A 50 -3.93 -4.70 -9.99
N ALA A 51 -3.15 -3.72 -10.47
CA ALA A 51 -1.75 -3.54 -10.07
C ALA A 51 -1.63 -2.95 -8.66
N GLY A 52 -2.59 -2.09 -8.28
CA GLY A 52 -2.72 -1.53 -6.94
C GLY A 52 -3.77 -0.42 -6.89
N ILE A 53 -4.13 -0.01 -5.66
CA ILE A 53 -5.17 1.00 -5.44
C ILE A 53 -4.74 2.09 -4.47
N MET A 54 -4.96 3.34 -4.84
CA MET A 54 -4.91 4.50 -3.96
C MET A 54 -6.34 4.96 -3.63
N PHE A 55 -6.72 4.79 -2.36
CA PHE A 55 -8.00 5.26 -1.82
C PHE A 55 -7.81 6.64 -1.19
N VAL A 56 -8.48 7.67 -1.70
CA VAL A 56 -8.38 9.04 -1.21
C VAL A 56 -9.69 9.42 -0.53
N ALA A 57 -9.63 9.83 0.74
CA ALA A 57 -10.81 10.24 1.51
C ALA A 57 -11.98 9.23 1.40
N PRO A 58 -11.77 7.92 1.66
CA PRO A 58 -12.83 6.93 1.50
C PRO A 58 -14.04 7.29 2.35
N ALA A 59 -15.25 7.16 1.81
CA ALA A 59 -16.47 7.40 2.57
C ALA A 59 -16.79 6.23 3.52
N ASP A 60 -17.37 6.50 4.70
CA ASP A 60 -17.68 5.46 5.68
C ASP A 60 -18.77 4.50 5.18
N PRO A 61 -18.47 3.21 4.93
CA PRO A 61 -19.45 2.28 4.37
C PRO A 61 -20.59 1.96 5.33
N GLN A 62 -20.47 2.22 6.63
CA GLN A 62 -21.57 2.08 7.57
C GLN A 62 -22.68 3.10 7.29
N ARG A 63 -22.31 4.33 6.89
CA ARG A 63 -23.27 5.40 6.57
C ARG A 63 -24.14 5.10 5.35
N PHE A 64 -23.65 4.22 4.47
CA PHE A 64 -24.37 3.80 3.26
C PHE A 64 -24.99 2.39 3.40
N GLY A 65 -24.82 1.71 4.55
CA GLY A 65 -25.31 0.35 4.74
C GLY A 65 -24.65 -0.70 3.83
N VAL A 66 -23.41 -0.45 3.41
CA VAL A 66 -22.71 -1.29 2.39
C VAL A 66 -21.51 -2.06 2.93
N SER A 67 -21.27 -2.04 4.24
CA SER A 67 -20.07 -2.65 4.85
C SER A 67 -19.94 -4.14 4.55
N SER A 68 -21.06 -4.88 4.52
CA SER A 68 -21.08 -6.33 4.23
C SER A 68 -20.74 -6.69 2.78
N MET A 69 -20.75 -5.71 1.87
CA MET A 69 -20.38 -5.92 0.47
C MET A 69 -18.88 -5.73 0.24
N LEU A 70 -18.13 -5.19 1.20
CA LEU A 70 -16.71 -4.90 1.03
C LEU A 70 -15.82 -6.11 1.40
N PRO A 71 -14.60 -6.19 0.86
CA PRO A 71 -13.62 -7.18 1.30
C PRO A 71 -13.41 -7.13 2.81
N THR A 72 -13.50 -8.29 3.47
CA THR A 72 -13.31 -8.47 4.92
C THR A 72 -11.91 -8.98 5.28
N GLY A 73 -10.93 -8.74 4.43
CA GLY A 73 -9.54 -9.15 4.62
C GLY A 73 -8.58 -8.41 3.72
N ARG A 74 -7.30 -8.83 3.77
CA ARG A 74 -6.22 -8.18 3.02
C ARG A 74 -6.47 -8.23 1.52
N LEU A 75 -6.23 -7.12 0.84
CA LEU A 75 -6.28 -7.05 -0.62
C LEU A 75 -5.09 -7.81 -1.22
N ALA A 76 -5.30 -8.45 -2.37
CA ALA A 76 -4.27 -9.25 -3.06
C ALA A 76 -3.24 -8.42 -3.84
N PHE A 77 -3.27 -7.09 -3.69
CA PHE A 77 -2.44 -6.13 -4.40
C PHE A 77 -2.05 -4.98 -3.45
N PRO A 78 -0.95 -4.26 -3.71
CA PRO A 78 -0.55 -3.13 -2.89
C PRO A 78 -1.62 -2.04 -2.90
N SER A 79 -1.84 -1.43 -1.74
CA SER A 79 -2.83 -0.36 -1.60
C SER A 79 -2.45 0.65 -0.53
N VAL A 80 -2.94 1.88 -0.70
CA VAL A 80 -2.78 2.97 0.25
C VAL A 80 -4.11 3.66 0.50
N VAL A 81 -4.38 4.00 1.75
CA VAL A 81 -5.51 4.83 2.18
C VAL A 81 -4.96 6.19 2.59
N VAL A 82 -5.36 7.25 1.90
CA VAL A 82 -5.07 8.63 2.27
C VAL A 82 -6.30 9.20 2.97
N ALA A 83 -6.18 9.53 4.25
CA ALA A 83 -7.29 9.96 5.09
C ALA A 83 -6.99 11.31 5.74
N SER A 84 -8.02 12.15 5.87
CA SER A 84 -7.95 13.43 6.57
C SER A 84 -8.44 13.29 8.01
N SER A 85 -7.86 14.09 8.92
CA SER A 85 -8.22 14.09 10.34
C SER A 85 -9.60 14.72 10.61
N ASN A 86 -10.10 15.55 9.69
CA ASN A 86 -11.37 16.25 9.80
C ASN A 86 -12.32 15.98 8.62
N ASP A 87 -12.24 14.79 8.01
CA ASP A 87 -13.15 14.41 6.93
C ASP A 87 -14.60 14.24 7.45
N PRO A 88 -15.59 14.95 6.88
CA PRO A 88 -16.97 14.84 7.31
C PRO A 88 -17.60 13.47 6.99
N TRP A 89 -17.08 12.72 6.03
CA TRP A 89 -17.62 11.44 5.54
C TRP A 89 -17.02 10.22 6.21
N MET A 90 -15.82 10.34 6.79
CA MET A 90 -15.10 9.22 7.39
C MET A 90 -14.24 9.68 8.55
N ARG A 91 -14.45 9.09 9.73
CA ARG A 91 -13.57 9.35 10.87
C ARG A 91 -12.21 8.72 10.64
N LEU A 92 -11.13 9.38 11.03
CA LEU A 92 -9.76 8.88 10.86
C LEU A 92 -9.55 7.50 11.49
N THR A 93 -10.16 7.24 12.65
CA THR A 93 -10.11 5.92 13.32
C THR A 93 -10.77 4.83 12.48
N GLN A 94 -11.89 5.14 11.82
CA GLN A 94 -12.59 4.21 10.94
C GLN A 94 -11.81 3.99 9.63
N ALA A 95 -11.19 5.03 9.08
CA ALA A 95 -10.27 4.90 7.95
C ALA A 95 -9.07 4.00 8.30
N GLY A 96 -8.53 4.15 9.51
CA GLY A 96 -7.46 3.28 10.03
C GLY A 96 -7.89 1.82 10.14
N TYR A 97 -9.08 1.56 10.69
CA TYR A 97 -9.65 0.21 10.74
C TYR A 97 -9.74 -0.44 9.34
N TRP A 98 -10.27 0.29 8.35
CA TRP A 98 -10.39 -0.23 7.00
C TRP A 98 -9.03 -0.42 6.32
N ALA A 99 -8.07 0.48 6.55
CA ALA A 99 -6.71 0.33 6.05
C ALA A 99 -6.05 -0.93 6.63
N ASP A 100 -6.15 -1.15 7.94
CA ASP A 100 -5.59 -2.33 8.60
C ASP A 100 -6.25 -3.62 8.11
N LEU A 101 -7.59 -3.62 7.99
CA LEU A 101 -8.36 -4.76 7.49
C LEU A 101 -7.94 -5.15 6.06
N TRP A 102 -7.77 -4.16 5.18
CA TRP A 102 -7.34 -4.36 3.80
C TRP A 102 -5.83 -4.57 3.65
N GLY A 103 -5.06 -4.43 4.74
CA GLY A 103 -3.60 -4.48 4.69
C GLY A 103 -2.99 -3.32 3.92
N SER A 104 -3.72 -2.22 3.78
CA SER A 104 -3.29 -1.01 3.10
C SER A 104 -2.40 -0.16 4.00
N ARG A 105 -1.43 0.54 3.41
CA ARG A 105 -0.70 1.61 4.12
C ARG A 105 -1.66 2.77 4.40
N LEU A 106 -1.72 3.25 5.64
CA LEU A 106 -2.45 4.46 5.98
C LEU A 106 -1.54 5.70 5.91
N ILE A 107 -1.91 6.67 5.09
CA ILE A 107 -1.34 8.02 5.06
C ILE A 107 -2.34 8.96 5.70
N LYS A 108 -1.96 9.55 6.83
CA LYS A 108 -2.79 10.48 7.58
C LYS A 108 -2.41 11.90 7.19
N LEU A 109 -3.32 12.60 6.55
CA LEU A 109 -3.24 14.05 6.40
C LEU A 109 -3.75 14.70 7.69
N GLY A 110 -3.32 15.95 7.92
CA GLY A 110 -3.88 16.80 8.96
C GLY A 110 -5.34 17.18 8.66
N ASN A 111 -5.68 18.44 8.88
CA ASN A 111 -7.01 18.95 8.58
C ASN A 111 -7.16 19.24 7.07
N ALA A 112 -7.44 18.20 6.29
CA ALA A 112 -7.50 18.22 4.83
C ALA A 112 -8.94 18.11 4.27
N GLY A 113 -9.97 18.26 5.11
CA GLY A 113 -11.37 18.15 4.72
C GLY A 113 -11.67 16.80 4.06
N HIS A 114 -12.42 16.81 2.96
CA HIS A 114 -12.70 15.61 2.16
C HIS A 114 -11.70 15.42 0.99
N ILE A 115 -10.55 16.10 1.01
CA ILE A 115 -9.50 16.02 -0.02
C ILE A 115 -10.08 16.27 -1.44
N ASN A 116 -10.93 17.28 -1.54
CA ASN A 116 -11.53 17.76 -2.78
C ASN A 116 -11.13 19.23 -3.04
N VAL A 117 -11.56 19.75 -4.19
CA VAL A 117 -11.28 21.13 -4.60
C VAL A 117 -11.76 22.15 -3.55
N ASP A 118 -12.94 21.94 -2.96
CA ASP A 118 -13.49 22.83 -1.92
C ASP A 118 -12.62 22.88 -0.66
N SER A 119 -11.91 21.80 -0.35
CA SER A 119 -10.94 21.71 0.75
C SER A 119 -9.51 22.11 0.37
N GLY A 120 -9.29 22.65 -0.84
CA GLY A 120 -8.00 23.14 -1.31
C GLY A 120 -7.19 22.14 -2.14
N PHE A 121 -7.76 20.98 -2.47
CA PHE A 121 -7.08 19.91 -3.23
C PHE A 121 -7.53 19.93 -4.70
N GLY A 122 -7.01 20.91 -5.44
CA GLY A 122 -7.09 21.01 -6.90
C GLY A 122 -5.93 20.25 -7.56
N PRO A 123 -4.96 20.93 -8.20
CA PRO A 123 -3.67 20.32 -8.48
C PRO A 123 -3.03 19.82 -7.18
N TRP A 124 -2.75 18.52 -7.10
CA TRP A 124 -2.28 17.89 -5.86
C TRP A 124 -1.00 17.09 -6.12
N GLN A 125 0.14 17.78 -6.07
CA GLN A 125 1.44 17.17 -6.34
C GLN A 125 1.78 16.06 -5.33
N ASP A 126 1.51 16.27 -4.05
CA ASP A 126 1.72 15.24 -3.03
C ASP A 126 0.90 13.97 -3.33
N GLY A 127 -0.29 14.10 -3.92
CA GLY A 127 -1.10 12.97 -4.36
C GLY A 127 -0.42 12.14 -5.45
N LEU A 128 0.22 12.81 -6.41
CA LEU A 128 1.01 12.15 -7.46
C LEU A 128 2.25 11.49 -6.86
N ASP A 129 2.92 12.13 -5.91
CA ASP A 129 4.11 11.58 -5.25
C ASP A 129 3.76 10.34 -4.42
N ILE A 130 2.62 10.35 -3.72
CA ILE A 130 2.08 9.18 -3.01
C ILE A 130 1.79 8.04 -3.99
N PHE A 131 1.17 8.36 -5.13
CA PHE A 131 0.87 7.37 -6.15
C PHE A 131 2.15 6.75 -6.74
N GLU A 132 3.17 7.55 -7.04
CA GLU A 132 4.45 7.04 -7.52
C GLU A 132 5.18 6.20 -6.46
N GLN A 133 5.08 6.55 -5.17
CA GLN A 133 5.59 5.70 -4.09
C GLN A 133 4.85 4.35 -4.03
N LEU A 134 3.52 4.36 -4.17
CA LEU A 134 2.73 3.12 -4.25
C LEU A 134 3.19 2.27 -5.44
N ARG A 135 3.37 2.87 -6.62
CA ARG A 135 3.86 2.16 -7.81
C ARG A 135 5.21 1.50 -7.60
N ARG A 136 6.15 2.20 -6.97
CA ARG A 136 7.49 1.68 -6.67
C ARG A 136 7.45 0.52 -5.67
N SER A 137 6.53 0.55 -4.70
CA SER A 137 6.39 -0.54 -3.73
C SER A 137 6.00 -1.89 -4.35
N GLN A 138 5.43 -1.89 -5.56
CA GLN A 138 5.16 -3.12 -6.31
C GLN A 138 6.43 -3.70 -6.96
N CYS A 139 7.40 -2.86 -7.33
CA CYS A 139 8.67 -3.29 -7.92
C CYS A 139 9.62 -3.93 -6.89
N ASP A 140 9.40 -3.67 -5.60
CA ASP A 140 10.24 -4.16 -4.49
C ASP A 140 9.73 -5.49 -3.87
N LEU A 141 8.81 -6.20 -4.53
CA LEU A 141 8.55 -7.61 -4.21
C LEU A 141 9.61 -8.47 -4.94
N PRO A 142 10.59 -9.07 -4.26
CA PRO A 142 11.50 -10.00 -4.91
C PRO A 142 10.77 -11.32 -5.09
N LEU A 143 9.83 -11.39 -6.02
CA LEU A 143 9.49 -12.66 -6.63
C LEU A 143 10.45 -12.83 -7.80
N GLY A 144 11.70 -13.12 -7.45
CA GLY A 144 12.57 -13.81 -8.39
C GLY A 144 11.80 -15.02 -8.92
N SER A 145 11.82 -15.22 -10.24
CA SER A 145 11.32 -16.46 -10.81
C SER A 145 12.05 -17.60 -10.12
N LEU A 146 11.32 -18.47 -9.41
CA LEU A 146 11.87 -19.78 -9.07
C LEU A 146 12.12 -20.47 -10.40
N ASP A 147 13.38 -20.71 -10.71
CA ASP A 147 13.75 -21.62 -11.78
C ASP A 147 13.03 -22.96 -11.48
N PRO A 148 12.18 -23.48 -12.38
CA PRO A 148 11.48 -24.74 -12.17
C PRO A 148 12.45 -25.92 -12.01
N ASP A 149 13.70 -25.78 -12.45
CA ASP A 149 14.77 -26.75 -12.25
C ASP A 149 15.56 -26.54 -10.96
N PHE A 150 15.21 -25.52 -10.15
CA PHE A 150 15.87 -25.25 -8.88
C PHE A 150 15.65 -26.41 -7.90
N ARG A 151 16.69 -27.25 -7.77
CA ARG A 151 16.76 -28.27 -6.72
C ARG A 151 17.61 -27.76 -5.57
N PHE A 152 17.00 -27.70 -4.39
CA PHE A 152 17.71 -27.45 -3.15
C PHE A 152 18.71 -28.59 -2.90
N SER A 153 19.99 -28.35 -3.20
CA SER A 153 21.08 -29.20 -2.73
C SER A 153 21.50 -28.67 -1.36
N GLY A 154 21.31 -29.50 -0.32
CA GLY A 154 21.58 -29.13 1.08
C GLY A 154 23.01 -28.61 1.31
N PRO A 155 23.31 -28.12 2.52
CA PRO A 155 24.58 -27.43 2.80
C PRO A 155 25.78 -28.34 2.48
N ARG A 156 26.54 -27.99 1.44
CA ARG A 156 27.87 -28.58 1.21
C ARG A 156 28.78 -28.10 2.36
N LYS A 157 29.24 -29.03 3.20
CA LYS A 157 30.35 -28.79 4.14
C LYS A 157 31.53 -28.22 3.33
N ARG A 158 31.81 -26.92 3.46
CA ARG A 158 33.08 -26.37 3.00
C ARG A 158 34.16 -26.84 3.98
N ALA A 159 35.13 -27.60 3.48
CA ALA A 159 36.35 -27.88 4.22
C ALA A 159 37.08 -26.56 4.47
N ALA A 160 37.55 -26.35 5.71
CA ALA A 160 38.33 -25.19 6.07
C ALA A 160 39.68 -25.19 5.30
N PRO A 161 40.13 -24.05 4.76
CA PRO A 161 41.45 -23.97 4.15
C PRO A 161 42.55 -24.08 5.23
N PRO A 162 43.73 -24.65 4.90
CA PRO A 162 44.81 -24.80 5.86
C PRO A 162 45.41 -23.44 6.26
N VAL A 163 45.56 -23.24 7.57
CA VAL A 163 46.23 -22.08 8.18
C VAL A 163 47.72 -22.14 7.87
N ARG A 164 48.29 -21.10 7.23
CA ARG A 164 49.74 -20.87 7.17
C ARG A 164 50.16 -19.97 8.33
N LEU A 165 51.21 -20.38 9.04
CA LEU A 165 51.88 -19.62 10.12
C LEU A 165 53.03 -18.77 9.53
N GLY A 166 53.18 -17.55 10.06
CA GLY A 166 54.31 -16.62 9.84
C GLY A 166 54.02 -15.54 8.77
N GLU A 167 54.33 -14.25 8.92
CA GLU A 167 55.12 -13.52 9.91
C GLU A 167 54.61 -12.05 10.00
N ASN A 168 54.63 -11.52 11.23
CA ASN A 168 54.63 -10.12 11.69
C ASN A 168 54.34 -8.95 10.72
N LEU A 169 53.31 -8.16 11.05
CA LEU A 169 53.46 -6.71 11.12
C LEU A 169 52.63 -6.12 12.27
N VAL A 170 53.32 -5.30 13.06
CA VAL A 170 52.96 -4.70 14.35
C VAL A 170 51.78 -3.73 14.24
N TRP A 171 50.82 -3.84 15.17
CA TRP A 171 49.76 -2.85 15.42
C TRP A 171 50.14 -2.03 16.66
N PRO A 172 50.26 -0.68 16.60
CA PRO A 172 50.43 0.11 17.81
C PRO A 172 49.08 0.20 18.54
N GLY A 173 49.07 -0.35 19.76
CA GLY A 173 47.96 -0.33 20.71
C GLY A 173 47.70 1.05 21.34
N PRO A 174 46.72 1.12 22.27
CA PRO A 174 45.85 2.28 22.45
C PRO A 174 46.30 3.21 23.59
N HIS A 175 46.05 4.52 23.46
CA HIS A 175 46.06 5.43 24.60
C HIS A 175 44.64 5.64 25.13
N ILE A 176 44.34 4.93 26.21
CA ILE A 176 43.27 5.25 27.17
C ILE A 176 43.95 5.96 28.33
N SER A 177 43.53 7.19 28.64
CA SER A 177 43.81 7.82 29.93
C SER A 177 42.59 7.62 30.84
N ARG A 178 42.78 6.92 31.97
CA ARG A 178 41.88 6.89 33.15
C ARG A 178 42.15 8.15 34.00
N GLY A 179 41.11 8.88 34.44
CA GLY A 179 40.63 9.00 35.85
C GLY A 179 41.53 9.90 36.72
N ASP A 180 41.12 10.79 37.63
CA ASP A 180 39.88 11.22 38.32
C ASP A 180 40.25 12.58 39.02
N PRO A 181 39.69 13.00 40.17
CA PRO A 181 38.41 13.67 40.44
C PRO A 181 38.59 15.12 40.94
N ALA A 182 37.48 15.88 41.02
CA ALA A 182 37.21 16.92 42.02
C ALA A 182 35.70 17.19 42.11
#